data_AF-A0A968N3G4-F1
#
_entry.id   AF-A0A968N3G4-F1
#
_cell.length_a   1.000
_cell.length_b   1.000
_cell.length_c   1.000
_cell.angle_alpha   90.00
_cell.angle_beta   90.00
_cell.angle_gamma   90.00
#
_symmetry.space_group_name_H-M   'P 1'
#
loop_
_entity.id
_entity.type
_entity.pdbx_description
1 polymer ?
#
loop_
_entity_poly.entity_id
_entity_poly.type
_entity_poly.pdbx_seq_one_letter_code
_entity_poly.pdbx_strand_id
1 'polypeptide(L)'
;MKTILLSIANSGKLLIMNDAITMFVPQSILAATSLSAMFIASLVLSQLPARAEVVYELEPLAVQLFDRTTGEIVPFEPPYPNAYGLNMDLLIRVPVRQVQGDIQVWPPPELTLAITAPGYDYPATGPVPPLEEEHRQPLELYSSDHTYHFLFVVPYRCYFDTLLTASVPGAQQTRTVDLGCAE
;
A
#
# COMPACT_ATOMS: atom_id res chain seq x y z
N MET A 1 23.27 -15.47 12.92
CA MET A 1 23.93 -14.78 14.05
C MET A 1 23.63 -13.30 13.97
N LYS A 2 22.74 -12.78 14.81
CA LYS A 2 22.79 -11.40 15.28
C LYS A 2 22.09 -11.35 16.64
N THR A 3 22.92 -11.20 17.65
CA THR A 3 22.59 -11.16 19.07
C THR A 3 21.86 -9.85 19.38
N ILE A 4 20.72 -10.00 20.02
CA ILE A 4 19.93 -9.00 20.74
C ILE A 4 20.53 -8.95 22.18
N LEU A 5 20.72 -7.82 22.88
CA LEU A 5 19.78 -7.11 23.75
C LEU A 5 20.60 -6.00 24.45
N LEU A 6 20.14 -4.74 24.38
CA LEU A 6 19.30 -4.04 25.37
C LEU A 6 20.05 -3.43 26.56
N SER A 7 19.71 -2.15 26.75
CA SER A 7 19.55 -1.41 28.00
C SER A 7 20.75 -1.27 28.92
N ILE A 8 21.19 -0.02 29.15
CA ILE A 8 21.26 0.48 30.53
C ILE A 8 20.89 1.97 30.56
N ALA A 9 19.90 2.27 31.39
CA ALA A 9 19.68 3.58 31.97
C ALA A 9 20.87 3.99 32.85
N ASN A 10 21.20 5.28 32.81
CA ASN A 10 21.57 6.05 33.99
C ASN A 10 22.65 5.44 34.92
N SER A 11 23.90 5.41 34.46
CA SER A 11 25.08 5.63 35.31
C SER A 11 26.33 5.56 34.44
N GLY A 12 27.24 6.51 34.63
CA GLY A 12 28.42 6.68 33.82
C GLY A 12 29.34 5.45 33.80
N LYS A 13 29.99 5.28 32.63
CA LYS A 13 30.97 4.27 32.21
C LYS A 13 30.41 2.91 31.79
N LEU A 14 30.40 2.71 30.46
CA LEU A 14 30.60 1.41 29.85
C LEU A 14 31.76 1.50 28.85
N LEU A 15 32.79 0.68 29.09
CA LEU A 15 33.92 0.42 28.22
C LEU A 15 33.64 -0.87 27.43
N ILE A 16 34.16 -0.92 26.19
CA ILE A 16 34.74 -2.05 25.42
C ILE A 16 34.58 -1.68 23.94
N MET A 17 35.65 -1.15 23.32
CA MET A 17 36.65 -1.89 22.52
C MET A 17 36.08 -2.49 21.23
N ASN A 18 36.30 -1.82 20.10
CA ASN A 18 37.14 -2.37 19.03
C ASN A 18 37.40 -1.32 17.92
N ASP A 19 38.57 -1.46 17.34
CA ASP A 19 39.14 -0.83 16.15
C ASP A 19 39.71 0.59 16.27
N ALA A 20 41.03 0.54 16.50
CA ALA A 20 42.01 1.60 16.45
C ALA A 20 42.09 2.28 15.08
N ILE A 21 41.98 3.62 15.07
CA ILE A 21 42.81 4.48 14.21
C ILE A 21 43.23 5.69 15.05
N THR A 22 44.37 5.57 15.73
CA THR A 22 45.13 6.71 16.24
C THR A 22 45.82 7.38 15.07
N MET A 23 45.48 8.63 14.76
CA MET A 23 46.28 9.47 13.88
C MET A 23 46.90 10.61 14.68
N PHE A 24 48.22 10.55 14.78
CA PHE A 24 49.11 11.54 15.38
C PHE A 24 49.02 12.87 14.61
N VAL A 25 48.86 13.99 15.32
CA VAL A 25 49.05 15.34 14.75
C VAL A 25 50.37 15.90 15.31
N PRO A 26 51.43 16.04 14.51
CA PRO A 26 52.57 16.84 14.92
C PRO A 26 52.30 18.33 14.62
N GLN A 27 52.37 19.15 15.67
CA GLN A 27 52.56 20.60 15.54
C GLN A 27 54.05 20.87 15.33
N SER A 28 54.42 21.58 14.24
CA SER A 28 55.57 22.50 14.20
C SER A 28 55.64 23.33 12.90
N ILE A 29 55.29 24.62 13.05
CA ILE A 29 55.93 25.87 12.59
C ILE A 29 56.47 26.05 11.13
N LEU A 30 56.13 27.24 10.59
CA LEU A 30 56.88 28.20 9.75
C LEU A 30 56.43 28.44 8.29
N ALA A 31 55.78 29.60 8.12
CA ALA A 31 56.09 30.71 7.21
C ALA A 31 55.95 30.59 5.67
N ALA A 32 55.03 31.43 5.18
CA ALA A 32 55.21 32.48 4.16
C ALA A 32 55.25 32.15 2.66
N THR A 33 54.49 32.98 1.92
CA THR A 33 54.47 33.21 0.44
C THR A 33 53.92 32.02 -0.38
N SER A 34 53.19 32.15 -1.49
CA SER A 34 52.91 33.24 -2.43
C SER A 34 51.65 32.92 -3.26
N LEU A 35 51.23 33.91 -4.04
CA LEU A 35 50.20 33.98 -5.09
C LEU A 35 49.73 32.68 -5.79
N SER A 36 48.44 32.72 -6.15
CA SER A 36 47.83 32.11 -7.34
C SER A 36 47.73 30.58 -7.40
N ALA A 37 46.55 30.08 -7.03
CA ALA A 37 45.91 29.01 -7.77
C ALA A 37 44.39 29.11 -7.57
N MET A 38 43.68 29.43 -8.66
CA MET A 38 42.25 29.15 -8.80
C MET A 38 42.03 27.66 -8.49
N PHE A 39 41.46 27.35 -7.34
CA PHE A 39 40.93 26.01 -7.09
C PHE A 39 39.41 26.08 -7.22
N ILE A 40 38.96 25.43 -8.29
CA ILE A 40 37.58 25.11 -8.61
C ILE A 40 36.95 24.53 -7.34
N ALA A 41 36.02 25.28 -6.76
CA ALA A 41 35.08 24.75 -5.79
C ALA A 41 34.15 23.78 -6.55
N SER A 42 34.62 22.55 -6.72
CA SER A 42 33.80 21.46 -7.24
C SER A 42 32.61 21.30 -6.30
N LEU A 43 31.44 21.69 -6.79
CA LEU A 43 30.15 21.30 -6.25
C LEU A 43 30.17 19.78 -6.08
N VAL A 44 30.38 19.30 -4.86
CA VAL A 44 29.95 17.96 -4.46
C VAL A 44 28.44 18.09 -4.32
N LEU A 45 27.74 18.00 -5.46
CA LEU A 45 26.30 17.92 -5.50
C LEU A 45 25.93 16.62 -4.79
N SER A 46 25.31 16.76 -3.64
CA SER A 46 24.82 15.71 -2.76
C SER A 46 23.96 14.71 -3.54
N GLN A 47 24.57 13.64 -4.06
CA GLN A 47 23.85 12.44 -4.47
C GLN A 47 23.41 11.75 -3.19
N LEU A 48 22.29 12.21 -2.62
CA LEU A 48 21.52 11.41 -1.69
C LEU A 48 21.19 10.11 -2.44
N PRO A 49 21.41 8.93 -1.84
CA PRO A 49 21.04 7.68 -2.48
C PRO A 49 19.56 7.76 -2.83
N ALA A 50 19.23 7.53 -4.10
CA ALA A 50 17.85 7.42 -4.55
C ALA A 50 17.19 6.37 -3.65
N ARG A 51 16.23 6.81 -2.83
CA ARG A 51 15.48 5.91 -1.94
C ARG A 51 14.81 4.89 -2.86
N ALA A 52 15.16 3.62 -2.72
CA ALA A 52 14.58 2.58 -3.56
C ALA A 52 13.06 2.65 -3.45
N GLU A 53 12.40 2.93 -4.58
CA GLU A 53 10.95 3.03 -4.65
C GLU A 53 10.36 1.65 -4.40
N VAL A 54 9.33 1.58 -3.55
CA VAL A 54 8.61 0.32 -3.32
C VAL A 54 7.64 0.15 -4.48
N VAL A 55 7.78 -0.96 -5.20
CA VAL A 55 6.98 -1.25 -6.38
C VAL A 55 5.98 -2.33 -6.05
N TYR A 56 4.70 -2.02 -6.27
CA TYR A 56 3.58 -2.92 -6.09
C TYR A 56 2.97 -3.29 -7.44
N GLU A 57 2.43 -4.50 -7.50
CA GLU A 57 1.57 -4.96 -8.59
C GLU A 57 0.24 -5.41 -8.01
N LEU A 58 -0.84 -5.17 -8.76
CA LEU A 58 -2.17 -5.63 -8.44
C LEU A 58 -2.53 -6.80 -9.33
N GLU A 59 -3.01 -7.88 -8.73
CA GLU A 59 -3.57 -9.00 -9.47
C GLU A 59 -5.07 -8.76 -9.73
N PRO A 60 -5.70 -9.56 -10.62
CA PRO A 60 -7.13 -9.44 -10.87
C PRO A 60 -7.96 -9.53 -9.59
N LEU A 61 -8.84 -8.53 -9.43
CA LEU A 61 -9.81 -8.44 -8.34
C LEU A 61 -10.70 -9.68 -8.32
N ALA A 62 -10.87 -10.32 -7.16
CA ALA A 62 -11.83 -11.38 -6.97
C ALA A 62 -13.05 -10.86 -6.20
N VAL A 63 -14.25 -11.21 -6.67
CA VAL A 63 -15.52 -10.78 -6.10
C VAL A 63 -16.33 -12.01 -5.73
N GLN A 64 -16.86 -12.03 -4.53
CA GLN A 64 -17.74 -13.06 -4.00
C GLN A 64 -18.91 -12.38 -3.28
N LEU A 65 -19.94 -13.15 -2.98
CA LEU A 65 -21.09 -12.67 -2.22
C LEU A 65 -21.10 -13.34 -0.85
N PHE A 66 -21.47 -12.59 0.17
CA PHE A 66 -21.77 -13.13 1.49
C PHE A 66 -23.26 -12.98 1.75
N ASP A 67 -23.97 -14.11 1.82
CA ASP A 67 -25.39 -14.12 2.20
C ASP A 67 -25.49 -14.11 3.73
N ARG A 68 -25.97 -12.99 4.28
CA ARG A 68 -26.14 -12.83 5.74
C ARG A 68 -27.26 -13.69 6.29
N THR A 69 -28.18 -14.15 5.45
CA THR A 69 -29.32 -15.00 5.85
C THR A 69 -28.83 -16.42 6.16
N THR A 70 -27.95 -16.96 5.33
CA THR A 70 -27.38 -18.31 5.50
C THR A 70 -26.05 -18.29 6.23
N GLY A 71 -25.35 -17.16 6.23
CA GLY A 71 -23.99 -17.02 6.75
C GLY A 71 -22.93 -17.62 5.82
N GLU A 72 -23.24 -17.79 4.54
CA GLU A 72 -22.37 -18.47 3.57
C GLU A 72 -21.76 -17.51 2.54
N ILE A 73 -20.55 -17.86 2.09
CA ILE A 73 -19.93 -17.22 0.93
C ILE A 73 -20.37 -17.98 -0.32
N VAL A 74 -20.97 -17.28 -1.27
CA VAL A 74 -21.44 -17.84 -2.53
C VAL A 74 -20.69 -17.24 -3.73
N PRO A 75 -20.58 -17.98 -4.85
CA PRO A 75 -19.98 -17.46 -6.08
C PRO A 75 -20.69 -16.21 -6.58
N PHE A 76 -19.92 -15.28 -7.16
CA PHE A 76 -20.47 -14.11 -7.85
C PHE A 76 -20.86 -14.48 -9.29
N GLU A 77 -21.80 -15.42 -9.43
CA GLU A 77 -22.32 -15.91 -10.71
C GLU A 77 -23.83 -16.19 -10.59
N PRO A 78 -24.64 -15.84 -11.61
CA PRO A 78 -26.05 -16.19 -11.62
C PRO A 78 -26.30 -17.72 -11.65
N PRO A 79 -27.39 -18.21 -11.04
CA PRO A 79 -28.41 -17.45 -10.32
C PRO A 79 -27.95 -17.02 -8.92
N TYR A 80 -28.14 -15.74 -8.59
CA TYR A 80 -27.85 -15.25 -7.25
C TYR A 80 -28.88 -15.78 -6.23
N PRO A 81 -28.49 -16.05 -4.97
CA PRO A 81 -29.41 -16.53 -3.94
C PRO A 81 -30.58 -15.55 -3.69
N ASN A 82 -30.31 -14.26 -3.82
CA ASN A 82 -31.31 -13.21 -3.73
C ASN A 82 -31.24 -12.32 -4.97
N ALA A 83 -32.31 -12.33 -5.76
CA ALA A 83 -32.39 -11.58 -7.00
C ALA A 83 -32.44 -10.04 -6.80
N TYR A 84 -32.67 -9.58 -5.56
CA TYR A 84 -32.72 -8.17 -5.19
C TYR A 84 -31.54 -7.76 -4.29
N GLY A 85 -30.58 -8.65 -4.05
CA GLY A 85 -29.41 -8.35 -3.21
C GLY A 85 -29.71 -8.12 -1.73
N LEU A 86 -30.94 -8.38 -1.25
CA LEU A 86 -31.29 -8.17 0.15
C LEU A 86 -30.49 -9.12 1.04
N ASN A 87 -29.98 -8.59 2.15
CA ASN A 87 -29.13 -9.32 3.11
C ASN A 87 -27.84 -9.87 2.51
N MET A 88 -27.30 -9.24 1.47
CA MET A 88 -26.04 -9.65 0.85
C MET A 88 -24.96 -8.58 1.00
N ASP A 89 -23.72 -9.01 1.16
CA ASP A 89 -22.52 -8.18 1.02
C ASP A 89 -21.67 -8.66 -0.14
N LEU A 90 -20.95 -7.73 -0.77
CA LEU A 90 -19.84 -8.02 -1.66
C LEU A 90 -18.57 -8.21 -0.84
N LEU A 91 -17.91 -9.34 -1.06
CA LEU A 91 -16.57 -9.62 -0.59
C LEU A 91 -15.60 -9.39 -1.74
N ILE A 92 -14.84 -8.31 -1.67
CA ILE A 92 -13.88 -7.91 -2.70
C ILE A 92 -12.49 -8.19 -2.17
N ARG A 93 -11.83 -9.19 -2.76
CA ARG A 93 -10.45 -9.54 -2.45
C ARG A 93 -9.53 -8.85 -3.45
N VAL A 94 -8.56 -8.10 -2.94
CA VAL A 94 -7.52 -7.42 -3.70
C VAL A 94 -6.18 -8.08 -3.38
N PRO A 95 -5.65 -8.92 -4.28
CA PRO A 95 -4.30 -9.44 -4.15
C PRO A 95 -3.28 -8.36 -4.58
N VAL A 96 -2.36 -8.05 -3.68
CA VAL A 96 -1.26 -7.11 -3.89
C VAL A 96 0.04 -7.88 -3.81
N ARG A 97 0.87 -7.78 -4.84
CA ARG A 97 2.21 -8.36 -4.86
C ARG A 97 3.25 -7.26 -4.74
N GLN A 98 4.20 -7.42 -3.84
CA GLN A 98 5.35 -6.54 -3.75
C GLN A 98 6.47 -7.08 -4.62
N VAL A 99 6.95 -6.28 -5.56
CA VAL A 99 7.95 -6.69 -6.54
C VAL A 99 9.34 -6.17 -6.18
N GLN A 100 9.42 -5.00 -5.55
CA GLN A 100 10.69 -4.36 -5.23
C GLN A 100 10.58 -3.41 -4.04
N GLY A 101 11.72 -3.18 -3.38
CA GLY A 101 11.89 -2.22 -2.28
C GLY A 101 11.63 -2.85 -0.91
N ASP A 102 12.17 -2.24 0.15
CA ASP A 102 11.87 -2.65 1.53
C ASP A 102 10.68 -1.85 2.07
N ILE A 103 9.75 -2.52 2.74
CA ILE A 103 8.50 -1.93 3.30
C ILE A 103 8.78 -1.06 4.54
N GLN A 104 10.04 -0.67 4.81
CA GLN A 104 10.36 0.24 5.91
C GLN A 104 9.99 1.70 5.60
N VAL A 105 8.90 1.91 4.85
CA VAL A 105 8.31 3.22 4.61
C VAL A 105 7.27 3.46 5.70
N TRP A 106 7.55 4.41 6.58
CA TRP A 106 6.60 4.90 7.57
C TRP A 106 6.19 6.33 7.21
N PRO A 107 4.89 6.66 7.13
CA PRO A 107 3.73 5.77 7.34
C PRO A 107 3.58 4.70 6.25
N PRO A 108 2.90 3.57 6.53
CA PRO A 108 2.66 2.54 5.52
C PRO A 108 1.81 3.14 4.39
N PRO A 109 2.06 2.74 3.13
CA PRO A 109 1.24 3.17 2.01
C PRO A 109 -0.19 2.61 2.15
N GLU A 110 -1.16 3.22 1.47
CA GLU A 110 -2.56 2.81 1.51
C GLU A 110 -2.97 2.07 0.24
N LEU A 111 -3.78 1.02 0.41
CA LEU A 111 -4.61 0.45 -0.64
C LEU A 111 -5.96 1.15 -0.63
N THR A 112 -6.39 1.64 -1.78
CA THR A 112 -7.71 2.25 -1.96
C THR A 112 -8.56 1.36 -2.87
N LEU A 113 -9.83 1.18 -2.51
CA LEU A 113 -10.87 0.58 -3.34
C LEU A 113 -11.95 1.64 -3.60
N ALA A 114 -12.06 2.09 -4.85
CA ALA A 114 -13.16 2.93 -5.30
C ALA A 114 -14.24 2.06 -5.98
N ILE A 115 -15.49 2.33 -5.64
CA ILE A 115 -16.67 1.68 -6.21
C ILE A 115 -17.50 2.76 -6.86
N THR A 116 -17.62 2.70 -8.19
CA THR A 116 -18.40 3.68 -8.95
C THR A 116 -19.40 3.00 -9.85
N ALA A 117 -20.60 3.57 -9.97
CA ALA A 117 -21.61 3.08 -10.89
C ALA A 117 -22.46 4.23 -11.43
N PRO A 118 -22.90 4.17 -12.69
CA PRO A 118 -23.82 5.15 -13.24
C PRO A 118 -25.17 5.10 -12.51
N GLY A 119 -25.84 6.25 -12.44
CA GLY A 119 -27.25 6.29 -12.06
C GLY A 119 -28.11 5.69 -13.17
N TYR A 120 -29.32 5.27 -12.82
CA TYR A 120 -30.26 4.67 -13.77
C TYR A 120 -31.70 5.05 -13.41
N ASP A 121 -32.62 4.83 -14.34
CA ASP A 121 -34.05 5.04 -14.13
C ASP A 121 -34.81 3.86 -14.75
N TYR A 122 -35.39 3.04 -13.88
CA TYR A 122 -36.15 1.85 -14.27
C TYR A 122 -37.56 1.91 -13.71
N PRO A 123 -38.58 1.38 -14.42
CA PRO A 123 -39.97 1.41 -13.96
C PRO A 123 -40.20 0.77 -12.59
N ALA A 124 -39.43 -0.27 -12.24
CA ALA A 124 -39.60 -1.03 -11.01
C ALA A 124 -38.98 -0.35 -9.78
N THR A 125 -37.81 0.28 -9.94
CA THR A 125 -37.05 0.91 -8.85
C THR A 125 -37.22 2.42 -8.79
N GLY A 126 -37.72 3.04 -9.87
CA GLY A 126 -37.65 4.47 -10.09
C GLY A 126 -36.21 4.95 -10.36
N PRO A 127 -35.98 6.28 -10.29
CA PRO A 127 -34.67 6.87 -10.49
C PRO A 127 -33.73 6.57 -9.32
N VAL A 128 -32.57 5.99 -9.63
CA VAL A 128 -31.48 5.68 -8.69
C VAL A 128 -30.28 6.57 -9.04
N PRO A 129 -29.73 7.33 -8.08
CA PRO A 129 -28.60 8.20 -8.34
C PRO A 129 -27.31 7.40 -8.58
N PRO A 130 -26.30 7.99 -9.23
CA PRO A 130 -24.97 7.38 -9.35
C PRO A 130 -24.37 7.01 -8.00
N LEU A 131 -23.54 5.97 -8.00
CA LEU A 131 -22.79 5.51 -6.83
C LEU A 131 -21.33 5.96 -6.93
N GLU A 132 -20.81 6.53 -5.85
CA GLU A 132 -19.37 6.81 -5.66
C GLU A 132 -19.02 6.54 -4.20
N GLU A 133 -18.27 5.46 -3.95
CA GLU A 133 -17.80 5.08 -2.61
C GLU A 133 -16.30 4.79 -2.65
N GLU A 134 -15.59 5.12 -1.58
CA GLU A 134 -14.15 4.90 -1.46
C GLU A 134 -13.82 4.27 -0.10
N HIS A 135 -13.01 3.21 -0.13
CA HIS A 135 -12.53 2.51 1.05
C HIS A 135 -11.00 2.48 1.05
N ARG A 136 -10.39 2.64 2.21
CA ARG A 136 -8.93 2.65 2.36
C ARG A 136 -8.50 1.67 3.43
N GLN A 137 -7.39 0.98 3.18
CA GLN A 137 -6.73 0.10 4.14
C GLN A 137 -5.22 0.31 4.09
N PRO A 138 -4.52 0.41 5.24
CA PRO A 138 -3.07 0.50 5.24
C PRO A 138 -2.46 -0.82 4.75
N LEU A 139 -1.40 -0.73 3.95
CA LEU A 139 -0.58 -1.86 3.51
C LEU A 139 0.36 -2.27 4.65
N GLU A 140 -0.19 -2.89 5.68
CA GLU A 140 0.60 -3.53 6.75
C GLU A 140 0.97 -4.95 6.32
N LEU A 141 2.17 -5.06 5.76
CA LEU A 141 2.61 -6.23 5.03
C LEU A 141 3.42 -7.18 5.93
N TYR A 142 2.78 -8.27 6.37
CA TYR A 142 3.44 -9.37 7.10
C TYR A 142 3.26 -10.68 6.32
N SER A 143 4.04 -10.89 5.27
CA SER A 143 4.02 -12.16 4.53
C SER A 143 5.41 -12.54 4.04
N SER A 144 5.70 -13.84 4.08
CA SER A 144 6.97 -14.41 3.61
C SER A 144 7.01 -14.62 2.10
N ASP A 145 5.86 -14.60 1.42
CA ASP A 145 5.71 -14.87 -0.01
C ASP A 145 5.55 -13.59 -0.87
N HIS A 146 5.58 -12.41 -0.23
CA HIS A 146 5.38 -11.10 -0.87
C HIS A 146 4.02 -10.91 -1.57
N THR A 147 3.05 -11.80 -1.33
CA THR A 147 1.68 -11.67 -1.80
C THR A 147 0.75 -11.45 -0.62
N TYR A 148 -0.11 -10.44 -0.74
CA TYR A 148 -0.97 -9.97 0.34
C TYR A 148 -2.41 -9.91 -0.15
N HIS A 149 -3.34 -10.36 0.67
CA HIS A 149 -4.75 -10.35 0.32
C HIS A 149 -5.49 -9.38 1.24
N PHE A 150 -5.98 -8.30 0.65
CA PHE A 150 -6.84 -7.35 1.33
C PHE A 150 -8.29 -7.68 1.05
N LEU A 151 -9.13 -7.59 2.08
CA LEU A 151 -10.55 -7.88 1.98
C LEU A 151 -11.35 -6.62 2.29
N PHE A 152 -12.20 -6.23 1.35
CA PHE A 152 -13.24 -5.23 1.54
C PHE A 152 -14.59 -5.92 1.62
N VAL A 153 -15.40 -5.51 2.59
CA VAL A 153 -16.78 -5.97 2.76
C VAL A 153 -17.67 -4.76 2.59
N VAL A 154 -18.50 -4.77 1.55
CA VAL A 154 -19.39 -3.65 1.23
C VAL A 154 -20.82 -4.16 1.02
N PRO A 155 -21.85 -3.41 1.44
CA PRO A 155 -23.23 -3.81 1.21
C PRO A 155 -23.52 -3.99 -0.28
N TYR A 156 -24.21 -5.08 -0.64
CA TYR A 156 -24.68 -5.25 -2.01
C TYR A 156 -25.72 -4.17 -2.35
N ARG A 157 -25.57 -3.53 -3.51
CA ARG A 157 -26.54 -2.57 -4.05
C ARG A 157 -26.77 -2.84 -5.52
N CYS A 158 -28.03 -2.76 -5.94
CA CYS A 158 -28.43 -2.97 -7.32
C CYS A 158 -27.85 -1.87 -8.22
N TYR A 159 -26.83 -2.17 -9.02
CA TYR A 159 -26.23 -1.24 -9.98
C TYR A 159 -25.66 -1.99 -11.18
N PHE A 160 -25.99 -1.52 -12.37
CA PHE A 160 -25.37 -2.02 -13.60
C PHE A 160 -24.00 -1.38 -13.81
N ASP A 161 -23.12 -2.06 -14.55
CA ASP A 161 -21.80 -1.54 -14.95
C ASP A 161 -20.97 -0.96 -13.80
N THR A 162 -20.99 -1.60 -12.63
CA THR A 162 -20.26 -1.14 -11.46
C THR A 162 -18.76 -1.35 -11.66
N LEU A 163 -17.98 -0.28 -11.55
CA LEU A 163 -16.53 -0.29 -11.62
C LEU A 163 -15.93 -0.44 -10.23
N LEU A 164 -15.17 -1.52 -10.03
CA LEU A 164 -14.33 -1.74 -8.86
C LEU A 164 -12.91 -1.38 -9.23
N THR A 165 -12.37 -0.32 -8.63
CA THR A 165 -11.03 0.17 -8.91
C THR A 165 -10.17 0.10 -7.66
N ALA A 166 -9.20 -0.82 -7.65
CA ALA A 166 -8.17 -0.88 -6.63
C ALA A 166 -6.93 -0.07 -7.06
N SER A 167 -6.34 0.64 -6.11
CA SER A 167 -5.12 1.41 -6.35
C SER A 167 -4.16 1.35 -5.17
N VAL A 168 -2.88 1.26 -5.50
CA VAL A 168 -1.73 1.35 -4.59
C VAL A 168 -0.72 2.30 -5.24
N PRO A 169 0.31 2.80 -4.52
CA PRO A 169 1.33 3.63 -5.14
C PRO A 169 1.95 2.96 -6.37
N GLY A 170 1.83 3.60 -7.53
CA GLY A 170 2.39 3.12 -8.79
C GLY A 170 1.58 2.07 -9.55
N ALA A 171 0.46 1.57 -9.01
CA ALA A 171 -0.38 0.58 -9.71
C ALA A 171 -1.87 0.77 -9.48
N GLN A 172 -2.67 0.46 -10.52
CA GLN A 172 -4.12 0.52 -10.50
C GLN A 172 -4.70 -0.66 -11.29
N GLN A 173 -5.77 -1.24 -10.76
CA GLN A 173 -6.52 -2.31 -11.41
C GLN A 173 -8.01 -2.01 -11.32
N THR A 174 -8.70 -2.10 -12.45
CA THR A 174 -10.15 -1.94 -12.53
C THR A 174 -10.80 -3.22 -13.00
N ARG A 175 -11.97 -3.53 -12.45
CA ARG A 175 -12.86 -4.61 -12.88
C ARG A 175 -14.29 -4.10 -12.93
N THR A 176 -14.95 -4.26 -14.06
CA THR A 176 -16.40 -4.04 -14.17
C THR A 176 -17.15 -5.28 -13.68
N VAL A 177 -18.19 -5.08 -12.89
CA VAL A 177 -19.11 -6.10 -12.43
C VAL A 177 -20.54 -5.63 -12.63
N ASP A 178 -21.43 -6.56 -12.95
CA ASP A 178 -22.86 -6.29 -13.04
C ASP A 178 -23.53 -6.72 -11.73
N LEU A 179 -24.04 -5.74 -10.99
CA LEU A 179 -24.82 -5.93 -9.77
C LEU A 179 -26.31 -5.70 -10.05
N GLY A 180 -26.75 -5.85 -11.30
CA GLY A 180 -28.15 -5.78 -11.69
C GLY A 180 -29.01 -6.74 -10.87
N CYS A 181 -30.12 -6.22 -10.38
CA CYS A 181 -31.15 -7.01 -9.70
C CYS A 181 -32.19 -7.49 -10.72
N ALA A 182 -32.93 -8.55 -10.39
CA ALA A 182 -34.02 -8.99 -11.25
C ALA A 182 -35.11 -7.91 -11.34
N GLU A 183 -35.50 -7.60 -12.57
CA GLU A 183 -36.61 -6.71 -12.92
C GLU A 183 -37.90 -7.50 -13.19
#